data_AF-A0A528CHT3-F1
#
_entry.id   AF-A0A528CHT3-F1
#
_cell.length_a   1.000
_cell.length_b   1.000
_cell.length_c   1.000
_cell.angle_alpha   90.00
_cell.angle_beta   90.00
_cell.angle_gamma   90.00
#
_symmetry.space_group_name_H-M   'P 1'
#
loop_
_entity.id
_entity.type
_entity.pdbx_description
1 polymer ?
#
loop_
_entity_poly.entity_id
_entity_poly.type
_entity_poly.pdbx_seq_one_letter_code
_entity_poly.pdbx_strand_id
1 'polypeptide(L)' 'FGVLIGTVLALISGLSRLGEAIIDGPVQIKRAIPTLALIPLLMLWFGIGEGMKVTAIAMAVLIPIYIQTHSSLRGIDS' A
#
# COMPACT_ATOMS: atom_id res chain seq x y z
N PHE A 1 5.87 5.09 8.31
CA PHE A 1 4.73 5.79 7.68
C PHE A 1 3.89 4.89 6.76
N GLY A 2 4.43 3.84 6.13
CA GLY A 2 3.65 2.94 5.24
C GLY A 2 2.42 2.30 5.88
N VAL A 3 2.52 1.87 7.15
CA VAL A 3 1.38 1.36 7.93
C VAL A 3 0.26 2.39 8.03
N LEU A 4 0.61 3.62 8.44
CA LEU A 4 -0.37 4.69 8.65
C LEU A 4 -1.11 5.03 7.35
N ILE A 5 -0.39 5.14 6.23
CA ILE A 5 -1.00 5.38 4.90
C ILE A 5 -1.85 4.19 4.46
N GLY A 6 -1.35 2.96 4.60
CA GLY A 6 -2.08 1.74 4.23
C GLY A 6 -3.39 1.59 5.00
N THR A 7 -3.38 1.86 6.31
CA THR A 7 -4.56 1.81 7.17
C THR A 7 -5.58 2.89 6.80
N VAL A 8 -5.14 4.14 6.53
CA VAL A 8 -6.06 5.22 6.11
C VAL A 8 -6.74 4.90 4.78
N LEU A 9 -5.98 4.41 3.79
CA LEU A 9 -6.55 3.99 2.50
C LEU A 9 -7.54 2.82 2.67
N ALA A 10 -7.24 1.87 3.54
CA ALA A 10 -8.10 0.74 3.81
C ALA A 10 -9.39 1.13 4.54
N LEU A 11 -9.34 2.11 5.45
CA LEU A 11 -10.53 2.65 6.08
C LEU A 11 -11.42 3.34 5.04
N ILE A 12 -10.86 4.21 4.19
CA ILE A 12 -11.62 4.90 3.14
C ILE A 12 -12.27 3.89 2.18
N SER A 13 -11.54 2.85 1.77
CA SER A 13 -12.04 1.80 0.89
C SER A 13 -13.06 0.88 1.56
N GLY A 14 -12.80 0.47 2.80
CA GLY A 14 -13.63 -0.48 3.54
C GLY A 14 -14.97 0.10 3.99
N LEU A 15 -15.02 1.43 4.21
CA LEU A 15 -16.22 2.15 4.62
C LEU A 15 -17.00 2.77 3.44
N SER A 16 -16.49 2.70 2.19
CA SER A 16 -17.16 3.30 1.03
C SER A 16 -17.06 2.48 -0.26
N ARG A 17 -18.20 2.29 -0.94
CA ARG A 17 -18.27 1.58 -2.25
C ARG A 17 -17.47 2.28 -3.36
N LEU A 18 -17.32 3.60 -3.27
CA LEU A 18 -16.52 4.41 -4.18
C LEU A 18 -15.01 4.23 -3.93
N GLY A 19 -14.61 4.15 -2.66
CA GLY A 19 -13.22 3.88 -2.28
C GLY A 19 -12.77 2.50 -2.75
N GLU A 20 -13.62 1.48 -2.63
CA GLU A 20 -13.36 0.15 -3.17
C GLU A 20 -13.09 0.18 -4.68
N ALA A 21 -14.00 0.77 -5.47
CA ALA A 21 -13.88 0.81 -6.92
C ALA A 21 -12.62 1.55 -7.41
N ILE A 22 -12.21 2.60 -6.69
CA ILE A 22 -11.06 3.45 -7.08
C ILE A 22 -9.74 2.87 -6.56
N ILE A 23 -9.72 2.22 -5.40
CA ILE A 23 -8.48 1.79 -4.73
C ILE A 23 -8.09 0.35 -5.12
N ASP A 24 -9.05 -0.53 -5.42
CA ASP A 24 -8.73 -1.92 -5.78
C ASP A 24 -7.91 -2.03 -7.06
N GLY A 25 -8.23 -1.25 -8.09
CA GLY A 25 -7.48 -1.23 -9.35
C GLY A 25 -5.99 -0.90 -9.15
N PRO A 26 -5.63 0.25 -8.54
CA PRO A 26 -4.26 0.59 -8.18
C PRO A 26 -3.57 -0.44 -7.29
N VAL A 27 -4.29 -1.04 -6.33
CA VAL A 27 -3.74 -2.07 -5.43
C VAL A 27 -3.38 -3.34 -6.21
N GLN A 28 -4.24 -3.80 -7.12
CA GLN A 28 -3.97 -4.94 -8.00
C GLN A 28 -2.74 -4.69 -8.88
N ILE A 29 -2.64 -3.50 -9.48
CA ILE A 29 -1.48 -3.09 -10.29
C ILE A 29 -0.21 -3.10 -9.43
N LYS A 30 -0.27 -2.51 -8.23
CA LYS A 30 0.89 -2.48 -7.32
C LYS A 30 1.31 -3.88 -6.87
N ARG A 31 0.37 -4.81 -6.65
CA ARG A 31 0.68 -6.21 -6.31
C ARG A 31 1.42 -6.94 -7.43
N ALA A 32 1.14 -6.61 -8.69
CA ALA A 32 1.83 -7.18 -9.83
C ALA A 32 3.30 -6.72 -9.92
N ILE A 33 3.62 -5.56 -9.34
CA ILE A 33 4.97 -5.00 -9.32
C ILE A 33 5.69 -5.46 -8.03
N PRO A 34 6.68 -6.37 -8.11
CA PRO A 34 7.43 -6.76 -6.94
C PRO A 34 8.20 -5.56 -6.37
N THR A 35 8.18 -5.37 -5.06
CA THR A 35 8.88 -4.25 -4.40
C THR A 35 10.38 -4.22 -4.75
N LEU A 36 10.99 -5.39 -4.96
CA LEU A 36 12.39 -5.52 -5.39
C LEU A 36 12.67 -4.80 -6.72
N ALA A 37 11.72 -4.81 -7.66
CA ALA A 37 11.86 -4.12 -8.95
C ALA A 37 11.81 -2.59 -8.82
N LEU A 38 11.31 -2.07 -7.70
CA LEU A 38 11.29 -0.63 -7.42
C LEU A 38 12.61 -0.12 -6.84
N ILE A 39 13.48 -1.00 -6.35
CA ILE A 39 14.75 -0.60 -5.70
C ILE A 39 15.61 0.29 -6.62
N PRO A 40 15.85 -0.05 -7.91
CA PRO A 40 16.67 0.79 -8.79
C PRO A 40 16.04 2.17 -9.04
N LEU A 41 14.72 2.23 -9.19
CA LEU A 41 13.98 3.47 -9.40
C LEU A 41 14.02 4.36 -8.15
N LEU A 42 13.86 3.76 -6.97
CA LEU A 42 13.96 4.47 -5.69
C LEU A 42 15.40 4.96 -5.44
N MET A 43 16.40 4.17 -5.84
CA MET A 43 17.80 4.57 -5.79
C MET A 43 18.08 5.76 -6.72
N LEU A 44 17.48 5.78 -7.91
CA LEU A 44 17.60 6.91 -8.84
C LEU A 44 16.95 8.19 -8.29
N TRP A 45 15.77 8.08 -7.68
CA TRP A 45 15.04 9.25 -7.18
C TRP A 45 15.56 9.80 -5.85
N PHE A 46 15.79 8.93 -4.87
CA PHE A 46 16.14 9.31 -3.50
C PHE A 46 17.64 9.24 -3.21
N GLY A 47 18.44 8.75 -4.17
CA GLY A 47 19.84 8.42 -3.96
C GLY A 47 20.04 7.18 -3.07
N ILE A 48 21.30 6.84 -2.84
CA ILE A 48 21.66 5.76 -1.91
C ILE A 48 21.74 6.36 -0.51
N GLY A 49 20.92 5.86 0.42
CA GLY A 49 20.90 6.36 1.80
C GLY A 49 19.75 5.80 2.62
N GLU A 50 19.52 6.36 3.80
CA GLU A 50 18.43 5.93 4.69
C GLU A 50 17.04 6.26 4.12
N GLY A 51 16.86 7.45 3.52
CA GLY A 51 15.57 7.87 2.96
C GLY A 51 15.03 6.89 1.90
N MET A 52 15.92 6.35 1.06
CA MET A 52 15.60 5.31 0.09
C MET A 52 15.14 4.02 0.78
N LYS A 53 15.90 3.51 1.77
CA LYS A 53 15.55 2.29 2.49
C LYS A 53 14.21 2.41 3.20
N VAL A 54 13.98 3.52 3.89
CA VAL A 54 12.73 3.76 4.63
C VAL A 54 11.55 3.81 3.67
N THR A 55 11.70 4.48 2.52
CA THR A 55 10.65 4.57 1.49
C THR A 55 10.36 3.22 0.85
N ALA A 56 11.41 2.43 0.57
CA ALA A 56 11.27 1.07 0.05
C ALA A 56 10.48 0.17 1.01
N ILE A 57 10.85 0.18 2.30
CA ILE A 57 10.15 -0.59 3.34
C ILE A 57 8.70 -0.10 3.43
N ALA A 58 8.46 1.21 3.47
CA ALA A 58 7.11 1.76 3.56
C ALA A 58 6.21 1.34 2.39
N MET A 59 6.74 1.32 1.16
CA MET A 59 6.02 0.80 -0.01
C MET A 59 5.75 -0.70 0.08
N ALA A 60 6.67 -1.48 0.65
CA ALA A 60 6.52 -2.92 0.82
C ALA A 60 5.39 -3.28 1.77
N VAL A 61 5.25 -2.57 2.89
CA VAL A 61 4.20 -2.84 3.88
C VAL A 61 2.85 -2.17 3.58
N LEU A 62 2.81 -1.13 2.74
CA LEU A 62 1.57 -0.38 2.47
C LEU A 62 0.44 -1.28 1.93
N ILE A 63 0.75 -2.14 0.97
CA ILE A 63 -0.23 -3.01 0.31
C ILE A 63 -0.76 -4.13 1.21
N PRO A 64 0.06 -4.95 1.89
CA PRO A 64 -0.46 -5.98 2.79
C PRO A 64 -1.23 -5.38 3.97
N ILE A 65 -0.81 -4.22 4.49
CA ILE A 65 -1.59 -3.50 5.51
C ILE A 65 -2.97 -3.12 4.95
N TYR A 66 -3.02 -2.54 3.75
CA TYR A 66 -4.28 -2.17 3.12
C TYR A 66 -5.24 -3.38 3.01
N ILE A 67 -4.75 -4.48 2.44
CA ILE A 67 -5.56 -5.69 2.19
C ILE A 67 -6.07 -6.29 3.50
N GLN A 68 -5.19 -6.44 4.50
CA GLN A 68 -5.58 -7.04 5.77
C GLN A 68 -6.59 -6.18 6.52
N THR A 69 -6.36 -4.86 6.60
CA THR A 69 -7.31 -3.95 7.26
C THR A 69 -8.66 -3.93 6.53
N HIS A 70 -8.66 -3.83 5.21
CA HIS A 70 -9.89 -3.84 4.41
C HIS A 70 -10.68 -5.15 4.59
N SER A 71 -10.00 -6.30 4.53
CA SER A 71 -10.61 -7.60 4.74
C SER A 71 -11.16 -7.76 6.16
N SER A 72 -10.44 -7.26 7.17
CA SER A 72 -10.91 -7.29 8.56
C SER A 72 -12.19 -6.48 8.72
N LEU A 73 -12.27 -5.26 8.18
CA LEU A 73 -13.46 -4.39 8.27
C LEU A 73 -14.71 -5.06 7.69
N ARG A 74 -14.58 -5.71 6.53
CA ARG A 74 -15.71 -6.42 5.90
C ARG A 74 -16.14 -7.67 6.65
N GLY A 75 -15.18 -8.37 7.26
CA GLY A 75 -15.46 -9.56 8.06
C GLY A 75 -16.26 -9.27 9.34
N ILE A 76 -16.34 -8.02 9.79
CA ILE A 76 -17.15 -7.62 10.96
C ILE A 76 -18.58 -7.20 10.55
N ASP A 77 -18.79 -6.82 9.28
CA ASP A 77 -20.07 -6.40 8.71
C ASP A 77 -20.88 -7.60 8.14
N SER A 78 -20.41 -8.83 8.37
CA SER A 78 -21.03 -10.10 7.94
C SER A 78 -21.49 -10.90 9.15
#